data_AF-A0A962ZPN7-F1
#
_entry.id   AF-A0A962ZPN7-F1
#
_cell.length_a   1.000
_cell.length_b   1.000
_cell.length_c   1.000
_cell.angle_alpha   90.00
_cell.angle_beta   90.00
_cell.angle_gamma   90.00
#
_symmetry.space_group_name_H-M   'P 1'
#
loop_
_entity.id
_entity.type
_entity.pdbx_description
1 polymer ?
#
loop_
_entity_poly.entity_id
_entity_poly.type
_entity_poly.pdbx_seq_one_letter_code
_entity_poly.pdbx_strand_id
1 'polypeptide(L)'
;MTALFWFRNDLRIDDNIGLTAMAGGRRLLCVYCWPRSVPWCNVTGMGAQRRRFLLESLACLQRSLRERGQELLVLHEAPEVALPRLAQRYGISRAAVAAGPGVFEIRELAQVRAGLPVPLEVFPGNTLFEPPRLPWGEG
;
A
#
# COMPACT_ATOMS: atom_id res chain seq x y z
N MET A 1 -18.15 3.90 -9.65
CA MET A 1 -17.53 3.40 -8.40
C MET A 1 -16.03 3.54 -8.54
N THR A 2 -15.40 4.27 -7.63
CA THR A 2 -13.95 4.49 -7.62
C THR A 2 -13.33 3.57 -6.57
N ALA A 3 -12.21 2.94 -6.91
CA ALA A 3 -11.44 2.06 -6.05
C ALA A 3 -10.15 2.77 -5.62
N LEU A 4 -9.59 2.42 -4.46
CA LEU A 4 -8.29 2.89 -4.00
C LEU A 4 -7.37 1.68 -3.79
N PHE A 5 -6.16 1.74 -4.35
CA PHE A 5 -5.10 0.78 -4.02
C PHE A 5 -3.98 1.50 -3.28
N TRP A 6 -3.69 1.04 -2.06
CA TRP A 6 -2.63 1.58 -1.22
C TRP A 6 -1.39 0.71 -1.37
N PHE A 7 -0.40 1.24 -2.10
CA PHE A 7 0.92 0.63 -2.22
C PHE A 7 1.72 0.80 -0.93
N ARG A 8 2.44 -0.25 -0.54
CA ARG A 8 3.41 -0.24 0.56
C ARG A 8 4.78 -0.73 0.07
N ASN A 9 5.22 -1.89 0.54
CA ASN A 9 6.48 -2.51 0.15
C ASN A 9 6.38 -3.31 -1.16
N ASP A 10 5.22 -3.28 -1.82
CA ASP A 10 4.85 -4.01 -3.02
C ASP A 10 4.79 -3.08 -4.25
N LEU A 11 5.85 -2.30 -4.49
CA LEU A 11 5.94 -1.29 -5.56
C LEU A 11 6.06 -1.90 -6.97
N ARG A 12 5.13 -2.79 -7.33
CA ARG A 12 5.08 -3.53 -8.60
C ARG A 12 3.65 -3.57 -9.13
N ILE A 13 3.54 -3.60 -10.46
CA ILE A 13 2.26 -3.81 -11.15
C ILE A 13 2.08 -5.30 -11.43
N ASP A 14 3.14 -5.94 -11.91
CA ASP A 14 3.13 -7.36 -12.25
C ASP A 14 3.01 -8.21 -10.98
N ASP A 15 2.18 -9.24 -11.07
CA ASP A 15 1.91 -10.17 -9.96
C ASP A 15 1.52 -9.46 -8.65
N ASN A 16 0.73 -8.39 -8.78
CA ASN A 16 0.07 -7.73 -7.66
C ASN A 16 -1.42 -8.07 -7.66
N ILE A 17 -1.77 -9.16 -6.95
CA ILE A 17 -3.13 -9.72 -6.88
C ILE A 17 -4.14 -8.64 -6.48
N GLY A 18 -3.81 -7.83 -5.47
CA GLY A 18 -4.69 -6.76 -5.00
C GLY A 18 -4.89 -5.67 -6.04
N LEU A 19 -3.82 -5.27 -6.74
CA LEU A 19 -3.92 -4.29 -7.82
C LEU A 19 -4.81 -4.81 -8.96
N THR A 20 -4.59 -6.05 -9.40
CA THR A 20 -5.38 -6.69 -10.45
C THR A 20 -6.86 -6.81 -10.06
N ALA A 21 -7.16 -7.20 -8.82
CA ALA A 21 -8.53 -7.27 -8.30
C ALA A 21 -9.23 -5.89 -8.31
N MET A 22 -8.48 -4.81 -8.09
CA MET A 22 -9.00 -3.44 -8.09
C MET A 22 -9.10 -2.81 -9.48
N ALA A 23 -8.33 -3.29 -10.45
CA ALA A 23 -8.24 -2.75 -11.80
C ALA A 23 -9.40 -3.14 -12.75
N GLY A 24 -10.27 -4.08 -12.36
CA GLY A 24 -11.31 -4.69 -13.21
C GLY A 24 -12.47 -3.76 -13.66
N GLY A 25 -12.17 -2.72 -14.44
CA GLY A 25 -13.15 -1.92 -15.22
C GLY A 25 -13.61 -0.60 -14.57
N ARG A 26 -12.89 -0.06 -13.58
CA ARG A 26 -13.30 1.12 -12.81
C ARG A 26 -12.13 2.09 -12.61
N ARG A 27 -12.43 3.35 -12.22
CA ARG A 27 -11.40 4.34 -11.85
C ARG A 27 -10.67 3.85 -10.59
N LEU A 28 -9.34 3.81 -10.66
CA LEU A 28 -8.47 3.33 -9.59
C LEU A 28 -7.54 4.44 -9.14
N LEU A 29 -7.62 4.82 -7.86
CA LEU A 29 -6.67 5.75 -7.25
C LEU A 29 -5.51 4.95 -6.63
N CYS A 30 -4.33 5.06 -7.22
CA CYS A 30 -3.11 4.46 -6.67
C CYS A 30 -2.45 5.42 -5.70
N VAL A 31 -2.22 5.00 -4.45
CA VAL A 31 -1.69 5.85 -3.39
C VAL A 31 -0.48 5.22 -2.74
N TYR A 32 0.54 6.03 -2.47
CA TYR A 32 1.68 5.67 -1.63
C TYR A 32 1.86 6.72 -0.53
N CYS A 33 1.89 6.29 0.73
CA CYS A 33 2.17 7.18 1.86
C CYS A 33 3.66 7.06 2.21
N TRP A 34 4.37 8.18 2.13
CA TRP A 34 5.80 8.25 2.42
C TRP A 34 6.05 7.88 3.89
N PRO A 35 6.93 6.92 4.17
CA PRO A 35 7.15 6.45 5.54
C PRO A 35 7.67 7.58 6.42
N ARG A 36 7.04 7.76 7.58
CA ARG A 36 7.54 8.68 8.59
C ARG A 36 8.82 8.09 9.17
N SER A 37 9.94 8.75 8.90
CA SER A 37 11.21 8.43 9.55
C SER A 37 11.11 8.89 11.00
N VAL A 38 10.65 8.03 11.91
CA VAL A 38 10.65 8.32 13.35
C VAL A 38 12.02 7.92 13.90
N PRO A 39 12.91 8.88 14.25
CA PRO A 39 14.17 8.54 14.89
C PRO A 39 13.86 8.02 16.29
N TRP A 40 14.36 6.84 16.64
CA TRP A 40 14.20 6.29 17.99
C TRP A 40 15.52 5.66 18.43
N CYS A 41 15.96 5.98 19.64
CA CYS A 41 17.14 5.44 20.36
C CYS A 41 18.23 4.83 19.42
N ASN A 42 19.13 5.68 18.93
CA ASN A 42 20.26 5.33 18.06
C ASN A 42 19.92 4.79 16.64
N VAL A 43 18.65 4.78 16.22
CA VAL A 43 18.26 4.47 14.84
C VAL A 43 18.10 5.74 14.02
N THR A 44 18.98 5.95 13.05
CA THR A 44 18.89 7.05 12.08
C THR A 44 17.90 6.73 10.96
N GLY A 45 16.62 6.52 11.31
CA GLY A 45 15.52 6.49 10.35
C GLY A 45 15.78 5.75 9.03
N MET A 46 15.31 6.30 7.91
CA MET A 46 15.66 5.81 6.57
C MET A 46 17.00 6.40 6.09
N GLY A 47 18.02 5.56 5.93
CA GLY A 47 19.31 5.98 5.38
C GLY A 47 19.22 6.49 3.93
N ALA A 48 20.21 7.31 3.53
CA ALA A 48 20.23 7.98 2.23
C ALA A 48 20.13 7.02 1.03
N GLN A 49 20.81 5.86 1.08
CA GLN A 49 20.77 4.89 0.00
C GLN A 49 19.40 4.24 -0.15
N ARG A 50 18.76 3.87 0.97
CA ARG A 50 17.40 3.34 0.97
C ARG A 50 16.40 4.37 0.45
N ARG A 51 16.57 5.64 0.83
CA ARG A 51 15.76 6.76 0.32
C ARG A 51 15.89 6.93 -1.19
N ARG A 52 17.13 6.92 -1.72
CA ARG A 52 17.40 7.01 -3.15
C ARG A 52 16.73 5.86 -3.90
N PHE A 53 16.94 4.62 -3.44
CA PHE A 53 16.32 3.44 -4.02
C PHE A 53 14.78 3.52 -4.02
N LEU A 54 14.18 3.99 -2.92
CA LEU A 54 12.73 4.15 -2.85
C LEU A 54 12.20 5.19 -3.85
N LEU A 55 12.87 6.33 -3.99
CA LEU A 55 12.50 7.35 -4.98
C LEU A 55 12.59 6.80 -6.41
N GLU A 56 13.67 6.08 -6.73
CA GLU A 56 13.85 5.44 -8.03
C GLU A 56 12.77 4.39 -8.30
N SER A 57 12.41 3.61 -7.27
CA SER A 57 11.34 2.60 -7.35
C SER A 57 9.97 3.24 -7.58
N LEU A 58 9.64 4.31 -6.86
CA LEU A 58 8.38 5.05 -7.05
C LEU A 58 8.31 5.71 -8.43
N ALA A 59 9.41 6.28 -8.93
CA ALA A 59 9.48 6.85 -10.27
C ALA A 59 9.27 5.78 -11.34
N CYS A 60 9.84 4.58 -11.15
CA CYS A 60 9.61 3.44 -12.04
C CYS A 60 8.15 2.97 -12.03
N LEU A 61 7.56 2.83 -10.83
CA LEU A 61 6.15 2.46 -10.66
C LEU A 61 5.23 3.49 -11.32
N GLN A 62 5.48 4.79 -11.13
CA GLN A 62 4.66 5.85 -11.72
C GLN A 62 4.72 5.83 -13.25
N ARG A 63 5.89 5.58 -13.87
CA ARG A 63 5.99 5.40 -15.33
C ARG A 63 5.13 4.22 -15.80
N SER A 64 5.26 3.08 -15.13
CA SER A 64 4.53 1.86 -15.46
C SER A 64 3.00 2.02 -15.30
N LEU A 65 2.56 2.81 -14.32
CA LEU A 65 1.14 3.15 -14.12
C LEU A 65 0.64 4.10 -15.21
N ARG A 66 1.44 5.10 -15.60
CA ARG A 66 1.10 6.07 -16.66
C ARG A 66 0.91 5.42 -18.02
N GLU A 67 1.73 4.42 -18.35
CA GLU A 67 1.56 3.59 -19.56
C GLU A 67 0.19 2.89 -19.61
N ARG A 68 -0.44 2.70 -18.45
CA ARG A 68 -1.77 2.08 -18.27
C ARG A 68 -2.87 3.12 -17.98
N GLY A 69 -2.58 4.41 -18.17
CA GLY A 69 -3.53 5.51 -17.94
C GLY A 69 -3.85 5.77 -16.46
N GLN A 70 -2.98 5.34 -15.54
CA GLN A 70 -3.11 5.56 -14.09
C GLN A 70 -2.01 6.49 -13.57
N GLU A 71 -2.26 7.11 -12.42
CA GLU A 71 -1.27 7.92 -11.73
C GLU A 71 -1.07 7.46 -10.29
N LEU A 72 0.17 7.59 -9.81
CA LEU A 72 0.54 7.33 -8.42
C LEU A 72 0.50 8.64 -7.63
N LEU A 73 -0.37 8.70 -6.61
CA LEU A 73 -0.40 9.79 -5.65
C LEU A 73 0.54 9.48 -4.49
N VAL A 74 1.65 10.21 -4.40
CA VAL A 74 2.60 10.12 -3.28
C VAL A 74 2.29 11.19 -2.24
N LEU A 75 2.08 10.79 -0.98
CA LEU A 75 1.71 11.69 0.12
C LEU A 75 2.73 11.66 1.25
N HIS A 76 3.03 12.81 1.85
CA HIS A 76 3.86 12.92 3.06
C HIS A 76 3.02 12.97 4.35
N GLU A 77 1.93 12.22 4.37
CA GLU A 77 0.99 12.16 5.48
C GLU A 77 0.81 10.70 5.92
N ALA A 78 0.46 10.50 7.18
CA ALA A 78 0.21 9.17 7.70
C ALA A 78 -1.04 8.55 7.02
N PRO A 79 -1.01 7.26 6.65
CA PRO A 79 -2.08 6.62 5.89
C PRO A 79 -3.42 6.64 6.62
N GLU A 80 -3.42 6.58 7.95
CA GLU A 80 -4.62 6.66 8.80
C GLU A 80 -5.34 8.01 8.71
N VAL A 81 -4.67 9.06 8.25
CA VAL A 81 -5.25 10.39 7.98
C VAL A 81 -5.54 10.55 6.49
N ALA A 82 -4.57 10.19 5.65
CA ALA A 82 -4.64 10.40 4.22
C ALA A 82 -5.75 9.59 3.55
N LEU A 83 -5.85 8.29 3.86
CA LEU A 83 -6.74 7.37 3.15
C LEU A 83 -8.23 7.67 3.42
N PRO A 84 -8.69 7.93 4.67
CA PRO A 84 -10.07 8.35 4.91
C PRO A 84 -10.43 9.66 4.21
N ARG A 85 -9.52 10.65 4.23
CA ARG A 85 -9.72 11.94 3.55
C ARG A 85 -9.86 11.74 2.04
N LEU A 86 -8.99 10.95 1.43
CA LEU A 86 -9.07 10.62 0.00
C LEU A 86 -10.35 9.85 -0.32
N ALA A 87 -10.75 8.93 0.56
CA ALA A 87 -11.94 8.12 0.37
C ALA A 87 -13.20 8.99 0.27
N GLN A 88 -13.35 9.96 1.20
CA GLN A 88 -14.43 10.92 1.18
C GLN A 88 -14.35 11.87 -0.03
N ARG A 89 -13.17 12.44 -0.30
CA ARG A 89 -12.98 13.43 -1.38
C ARG A 89 -13.29 12.89 -2.77
N TYR A 90 -12.90 11.65 -3.04
CA TYR A 90 -13.02 11.05 -4.38
C TYR A 90 -14.17 10.04 -4.52
N GLY A 91 -15.03 9.92 -3.50
CA GLY A 91 -16.13 8.95 -3.49
C GLY A 91 -15.62 7.52 -3.70
N ILE A 92 -14.53 7.16 -3.01
CA ILE A 92 -14.01 5.79 -3.02
C ILE A 92 -15.06 4.88 -2.39
N SER A 93 -15.23 3.69 -2.95
CA SER A 93 -16.23 2.70 -2.52
C SER A 93 -15.62 1.45 -1.88
N ARG A 94 -14.34 1.18 -2.19
CA ARG A 94 -13.55 0.07 -1.65
C ARG A 94 -12.08 0.41 -1.76
N ALA A 95 -11.31 -0.02 -0.77
CA ALA A 95 -9.87 0.12 -0.73
C ALA A 95 -9.20 -1.26 -0.61
N ALA A 96 -7.98 -1.38 -1.11
CA ALA A 96 -7.19 -2.59 -0.99
C ALA A 96 -5.72 -2.29 -0.70
N VAL A 97 -5.06 -3.25 -0.06
CA VAL A 97 -3.65 -3.20 0.30
C VAL A 97 -3.06 -4.61 0.37
N ALA A 98 -1.77 -4.77 0.08
CA ALA A 98 -1.07 -6.02 0.31
C ALA A 98 -0.71 -6.22 1.79
N ALA A 99 -0.84 -7.45 2.29
CA ALA A 99 -0.45 -7.84 3.65
C ALA A 99 1.05 -7.62 3.88
N GLY A 100 1.40 -7.21 5.10
CA GLY A 100 2.78 -7.01 5.54
C GLY A 100 3.00 -7.75 6.87
N PRO A 101 4.10 -8.49 7.04
CA PRO A 101 4.31 -9.34 8.21
C PRO A 101 4.82 -8.58 9.44
N GLY A 102 5.31 -7.35 9.29
CA GLY A 102 5.93 -6.62 10.38
C GLY A 102 4.93 -6.03 11.38
N VAL A 103 5.33 -5.96 12.65
CA VAL A 103 4.47 -5.49 13.75
C VAL A 103 3.99 -4.05 13.53
N PHE A 104 4.84 -3.19 12.98
CA PHE A 104 4.46 -1.80 12.67
C PHE A 104 3.46 -1.76 11.52
N GLU A 105 3.69 -2.53 10.46
CA GLU A 105 2.82 -2.64 9.29
C GLU A 105 1.44 -3.20 9.65
N ILE A 106 1.36 -4.13 10.61
CA ILE A 106 0.11 -4.69 11.13
C ILE A 106 -0.65 -3.65 11.95
N ARG A 107 0.05 -2.92 12.83
CA ARG A 107 -0.57 -1.86 13.66
C ARG A 107 -1.10 -0.71 12.80
N GLU A 108 -0.32 -0.26 11.82
CA GLU A 108 -0.72 0.78 10.88
C GLU A 108 -1.95 0.34 10.07
N LEU A 109 -1.95 -0.91 9.57
CA LEU A 109 -3.09 -1.47 8.86
C LEU A 109 -4.36 -1.51 9.73
N ALA A 110 -4.23 -1.88 11.01
CA ALA A 110 -5.35 -1.89 11.95
C ALA A 110 -5.91 -0.47 12.20
N GLN A 111 -5.03 0.53 12.34
CA GLN A 111 -5.43 1.93 12.51
C GLN A 111 -6.15 2.47 11.26
N VAL A 112 -5.59 2.23 10.08
CA VAL A 112 -6.23 2.60 8.81
C VAL A 112 -7.60 1.94 8.69
N ARG A 113 -7.70 0.64 8.96
CA ARG A 113 -8.96 -0.11 8.90
C ARG A 113 -10.02 0.47 9.84
N ALA A 114 -9.63 0.90 11.04
CA ALA A 114 -10.55 1.50 12.00
C ALA A 114 -11.05 2.89 11.57
N GLY A 115 -10.21 3.68 10.88
CA GLY A 115 -10.55 5.05 10.44
C GLY A 115 -11.17 5.14 9.05
N LEU A 116 -11.11 4.09 8.24
CA LEU A 116 -11.56 4.12 6.85
C LEU A 116 -13.08 3.92 6.75
N PRO A 117 -13.84 4.81 6.08
CA PRO A 117 -15.29 4.70 5.97
C PRO A 117 -15.76 3.65 4.94
N VAL A 118 -14.83 2.95 4.30
CA VAL A 118 -15.09 1.95 3.25
C VAL A 118 -14.39 0.64 3.55
N PRO A 119 -14.86 -0.49 2.99
CA PRO A 119 -14.18 -1.77 3.17
C PRO A 119 -12.71 -1.71 2.72
N LEU A 120 -11.82 -2.22 3.58
CA LEU A 120 -10.39 -2.40 3.30
C LEU A 120 -10.07 -3.89 3.12
N GLU A 121 -9.97 -4.30 1.87
CA GLU A 121 -9.56 -5.65 1.45
C GLU A 121 -8.05 -5.80 1.62
N VAL A 122 -7.61 -6.92 2.22
CA VAL A 122 -6.18 -7.21 2.41
C VAL A 122 -5.85 -8.45 1.60
N PHE A 123 -4.93 -8.29 0.65
CA PHE A 123 -4.49 -9.35 -0.23
C PHE A 123 -3.18 -9.97 0.26
N PRO A 124 -2.89 -11.24 -0.07
CA PRO A 124 -1.59 -11.84 0.16
C PRO A 124 -0.45 -10.94 -0.34
N GLY A 125 0.62 -10.86 0.45
CA GLY A 125 1.76 -9.98 0.20
C GLY A 125 2.94 -10.68 -0.48
N ASN A 126 4.14 -10.44 0.04
CA ASN A 126 5.41 -10.89 -0.55
C ASN A 126 5.80 -12.34 -0.20
N THR A 127 4.84 -13.22 0.10
CA THR A 127 5.11 -14.63 0.44
C THR A 127 4.75 -15.53 -0.74
N LEU A 128 5.67 -16.44 -1.12
CA LEU A 128 5.44 -17.41 -2.20
C LEU A 128 4.33 -18.42 -1.84
N PHE A 129 4.21 -18.73 -0.55
CA PHE A 129 3.15 -19.56 0.01
C PHE A 129 2.31 -18.72 0.96
N GLU A 130 0.99 -18.92 0.91
CA GLU A 130 0.12 -18.47 1.99
C GLU A 130 0.37 -19.35 3.23
N PRO A 131 0.24 -18.80 4.45
CA PRO A 131 0.48 -19.60 5.66
C PRO A 131 -0.26 -20.94 5.73
N PRO A 132 -1.52 -21.06 5.28
CA PRO A 132 -2.22 -22.34 5.22
C PRO A 132 -1.61 -23.38 4.26
N ARG A 133 -0.76 -22.95 3.32
CA ARG A 133 -0.04 -23.83 2.39
C ARG A 133 1.32 -24.27 2.94
N LEU A 134 1.74 -23.76 4.09
CA LEU A 134 2.95 -24.20 4.74
C LEU A 134 2.72 -25.59 5.33
N PRO A 135 3.71 -26.50 5.23
CA PRO A 135 3.53 -27.90 5.62
C PRO A 135 3.40 -28.12 7.14
N TRP A 136 3.47 -27.06 7.94
CA TRP A 136 3.52 -27.15 9.41
C TRP A 136 2.24 -26.66 10.12
N GLY A 137 1.28 -26.06 9.41
CA GLY A 137 0.07 -25.45 10.00
C GLY A 137 0.39 -24.26 10.92
N GLU A 138 -0.44 -23.22 10.91
CA GLU A 138 -0.36 -22.21 11.99
C GLU A 138 -1.02 -22.82 13.23
N GLY A 139 -0.23 -23.07 14.28
CA GLY A 139 -0.71 -23.53 15.58
C GLY A 139 -1.48 -22.46 16.34
#